data_AF-A0A841E990-F1
#
_entry.id   AF-A0A841E990-F1
#
_cell.length_a   1.000
_cell.length_b   1.000
_cell.length_c   1.000
_cell.angle_alpha   90.00
_cell.angle_beta   90.00
_cell.angle_gamma   90.00
#
_symmetry.space_group_name_H-M   'P 1'
#
loop_
_entity.id
_entity.type
_entity.pdbx_description
1 polymer ?
#
loop_
_entity_poly.entity_id
_entity_poly.type
_entity_poly.pdbx_seq_one_letter_code
_entity_poly.pdbx_strand_id
1 'polypeptide(L)'
;MPHPPTRDGGPRAFRRGLAAGCALALGSAVLATAAPAGAAAGCEVDYSVSEWNSGFVADVQITNLGDSVDGWTLEWEFSDDQQVTGAWSAEVDQSGSAVTAENVSYNAGIDSGGTVSFGFQATRSGQNGLPEAFSLNGTVCDGSTGGDDGGDDDGDDGDGGGSQPPGELEGWATENGGTTGGADGDTVTVATADELVEQMQRTEPLTVRIDGSITLSGMTDVASDTTLLGAPGAEITGGGLDIDDAHNVVVRNIAFADWDDDAINLQDGSTNVWIDHNSFTGGDDGAVDIKRESDFVTVSWNHVYDHDKSMLLGHSDDHTADDGHLRVSYHHNFFDGSDTRHPRVRFGETVHVYNNYYRDNAEYGVASTMDAGVLVENNYFDNVDTPTEVGYGSSDDGRLEAAGNVYDDSGEPETAGSVADVPYDYSPDDAGDIPGIVTDGAGPGNL
;
A
#
# COMPACT_ATOMS: atom_id res chain seq x y z
N MET A 1 -25.51 -0.64 -84.48
CA MET A 1 -26.83 -1.31 -84.34
C MET A 1 -27.12 -1.47 -82.86
N PRO A 2 -28.35 -1.24 -82.39
CA PRO A 2 -28.70 0.10 -81.95
C PRO A 2 -29.41 0.16 -80.57
N HIS A 3 -29.34 1.37 -80.02
CA HIS A 3 -30.33 2.10 -79.23
C HIS A 3 -30.83 1.60 -77.83
N PRO A 4 -30.97 2.57 -76.89
CA PRO A 4 -31.60 2.43 -75.58
C PRO A 4 -33.13 2.63 -75.69
N PRO A 5 -33.84 2.74 -74.56
CA PRO A 5 -34.93 3.71 -74.50
C PRO A 5 -34.80 4.68 -73.31
N THR A 6 -34.95 5.95 -73.66
CA THR A 6 -35.23 7.12 -72.82
C THR A 6 -36.75 7.36 -72.69
N ARG A 7 -37.11 8.25 -71.75
CA ARG A 7 -38.36 9.07 -71.61
C ARG A 7 -39.46 8.47 -70.74
N ASP A 8 -40.27 9.23 -70.00
CA ASP A 8 -40.42 10.67 -69.71
C ASP A 8 -41.43 10.75 -68.55
N GLY A 9 -41.45 11.81 -67.74
CA GLY A 9 -42.64 12.07 -66.92
C GLY A 9 -42.52 13.04 -65.75
N GLY A 10 -42.32 14.33 -66.05
CA GLY A 10 -43.05 15.52 -65.55
C GLY A 10 -43.56 15.69 -64.10
N PRO A 11 -43.91 16.95 -63.72
CA PRO A 11 -43.65 17.51 -62.39
C PRO A 11 -44.89 17.55 -61.48
N ARG A 12 -44.69 17.56 -60.16
CA ARG A 12 -45.64 18.13 -59.19
C ARG A 12 -44.94 18.88 -58.07
N ALA A 13 -45.18 20.19 -58.06
CA ALA A 13 -44.87 21.11 -56.98
C ALA A 13 -45.76 20.86 -55.75
N PHE A 14 -45.23 21.04 -54.54
CA PHE A 14 -45.73 22.06 -53.58
C PHE A 14 -44.92 22.10 -52.25
N ARG A 15 -44.47 23.32 -51.94
CA ARG A 15 -44.42 23.99 -50.62
C ARG A 15 -43.44 23.56 -49.50
N ARG A 16 -42.47 24.48 -49.30
CA ARG A 16 -42.17 25.27 -48.08
C ARG A 16 -41.94 24.52 -46.75
N GLY A 17 -40.72 24.66 -46.24
CA GLY A 17 -40.39 24.68 -44.81
C GLY A 17 -38.95 25.16 -44.60
N LEU A 18 -38.77 26.32 -43.98
CA LEU A 18 -37.49 26.92 -43.59
C LEU A 18 -36.85 26.20 -42.39
N ALA A 19 -35.51 26.12 -42.36
CA ALA A 19 -34.61 26.40 -41.22
C ALA A 19 -33.17 26.10 -41.70
N ALA A 20 -32.32 27.08 -42.05
CA ALA A 20 -31.53 28.00 -41.20
C ALA A 20 -30.47 27.28 -40.32
N GLY A 21 -29.19 27.47 -40.65
CA GLY A 21 -28.06 27.13 -39.78
C GLY A 21 -26.70 26.98 -40.49
N CYS A 22 -25.97 28.08 -40.68
CA CYS A 22 -24.51 28.13 -40.96
C CYS A 22 -23.70 27.44 -39.83
N ALA A 23 -22.48 26.92 -39.99
CA ALA A 23 -21.28 27.68 -40.37
C ALA A 23 -20.08 26.77 -40.72
N LEU A 24 -19.15 27.35 -41.50
CA LEU A 24 -17.85 26.80 -41.91
C LEU A 24 -16.86 26.75 -40.74
N ALA A 25 -16.03 25.70 -40.69
CA ALA A 25 -14.76 25.69 -39.94
C ALA A 25 -13.58 25.83 -40.92
N LEU A 26 -12.71 26.81 -40.65
CA LEU A 26 -11.44 27.07 -41.33
C LEU A 26 -10.35 26.21 -40.67
N GLY A 27 -9.72 25.32 -41.43
CA GLY A 27 -8.54 24.57 -40.97
C GLY A 27 -7.30 25.46 -40.96
N SER A 28 -6.67 25.59 -39.79
CA SER A 28 -5.32 26.15 -39.64
C SER A 28 -4.36 25.01 -39.33
N ALA A 29 -3.41 24.75 -40.23
CA ALA A 29 -2.33 23.80 -40.01
C ALA A 29 -1.28 24.44 -39.10
N VAL A 30 -1.12 23.89 -37.89
CA VAL A 30 0.00 24.22 -37.00
C VAL A 30 1.15 23.29 -37.36
N LEU A 31 2.31 23.84 -37.72
CA LEU A 31 3.56 23.08 -37.72
C LEU A 31 3.94 22.83 -36.26
N ALA A 32 3.77 21.58 -35.79
CA ALA A 32 4.36 21.14 -34.55
C ALA A 32 5.88 20.98 -34.76
N THR A 33 6.66 21.78 -34.06
CA THR A 33 8.08 21.49 -33.83
C THR A 33 8.14 20.31 -32.87
N ALA A 34 8.66 19.17 -33.33
CA ALA A 34 8.90 18.03 -32.45
C ALA A 34 9.83 18.46 -31.31
N ALA A 35 9.32 18.39 -30.08
CA ALA A 35 10.18 18.34 -28.89
C ALA A 35 11.04 17.06 -29.00
N PRO A 36 12.26 17.04 -28.43
CA PRO A 36 12.98 15.77 -28.32
C PRO A 36 12.07 14.78 -27.57
N ALA A 37 11.96 13.57 -28.09
CA ALA A 37 11.27 12.48 -27.39
C ALA A 37 12.00 12.27 -26.06
N GLY A 38 11.34 12.58 -24.95
CA GLY A 38 11.82 12.24 -23.61
C GLY A 38 11.86 10.72 -23.50
N ALA A 39 13.03 10.18 -23.23
CA ALA A 39 13.22 8.78 -22.87
C ALA A 39 12.54 8.50 -21.51
N ALA A 40 12.22 7.23 -21.25
CA ALA A 40 11.60 6.76 -20.01
C ALA A 40 12.39 7.25 -18.79
N ALA A 41 11.88 8.30 -18.13
CA ALA A 41 12.47 8.87 -16.94
C ALA A 41 11.58 8.49 -15.77
N GLY A 42 12.00 7.46 -15.02
CA GLY A 42 11.53 7.26 -13.66
C GLY A 42 12.51 7.89 -12.70
N CYS A 43 12.04 8.49 -11.62
CA CYS A 43 12.90 8.94 -10.53
C CYS A 43 12.23 8.77 -9.18
N GLU A 44 13.06 8.66 -8.17
CA GLU A 44 12.68 8.64 -6.76
C GLU A 44 13.44 9.75 -6.04
N VAL A 45 12.78 10.41 -5.08
CA VAL A 45 13.38 11.51 -4.32
C VAL A 45 13.19 11.28 -2.83
N ASP A 46 14.29 11.04 -2.12
CA ASP A 46 14.32 11.12 -0.66
C ASP A 46 14.48 12.57 -0.23
N TYR A 47 13.57 13.08 0.59
CA TYR A 47 13.64 14.41 1.16
C TYR A 47 13.62 14.34 2.69
N SER A 48 14.75 14.65 3.31
CA SER A 48 14.90 14.61 4.78
C SER A 48 15.17 15.99 5.34
N VAL A 49 14.61 16.29 6.51
CA VAL A 49 14.68 17.62 7.13
C VAL A 49 15.29 17.54 8.52
N SER A 50 16.25 18.41 8.79
CA SER A 50 16.74 18.73 10.13
C SER A 50 16.41 20.18 10.45
N GLU A 51 15.39 20.39 11.29
CA GLU A 51 14.84 21.73 11.55
C GLU A 51 15.12 22.28 12.96
N TRP A 52 15.00 23.60 13.07
CA TRP A 52 15.03 24.36 14.30
C TRP A 52 14.04 25.53 14.22
N ASN A 53 13.96 26.31 15.30
CA ASN A 53 12.91 27.30 15.56
C ASN A 53 12.32 28.04 14.35
N SER A 54 13.14 28.57 13.45
CA SER A 54 12.68 29.33 12.27
C SER A 54 13.42 28.99 10.98
N GLY A 55 14.02 27.80 10.91
CA GLY A 55 14.76 27.37 9.73
C GLY A 55 15.09 25.89 9.78
N PHE A 56 15.52 25.37 8.64
CA PHE A 56 15.85 23.97 8.49
C PHE A 56 16.94 23.77 7.45
N VAL A 57 17.59 22.63 7.53
CA VAL A 57 18.37 22.05 6.44
C VAL A 57 17.57 20.89 5.87
N ALA A 58 17.51 20.82 4.55
CA ALA A 58 17.02 19.66 3.83
C ALA A 58 18.18 18.97 3.10
N ASP A 59 18.23 17.66 3.21
CA ASP A 59 19.08 16.78 2.41
C ASP A 59 18.17 16.04 1.43
N VAL A 60 18.49 16.16 0.13
CA VAL A 60 17.70 15.64 -0.99
C VAL A 60 18.54 14.62 -1.76
N GLN A 61 18.02 13.42 -1.97
CA GLN A 61 18.64 12.40 -2.82
C GLN A 61 17.73 12.14 -4.02
N ILE A 62 18.31 12.13 -5.21
CA ILE A 62 17.61 11.82 -6.46
C ILE A 62 18.17 10.49 -6.96
N THR A 63 17.33 9.47 -7.03
CA THR A 63 17.65 8.20 -7.67
C THR A 63 17.02 8.19 -9.06
N ASN A 64 17.83 8.06 -10.10
CA ASN A 64 17.34 7.94 -11.47
C ASN A 64 17.00 6.49 -11.74
N LEU A 65 15.73 6.17 -11.94
CA LEU A 65 15.27 4.83 -12.27
C LEU A 65 15.27 4.62 -13.79
N GLY A 66 15.12 5.69 -14.55
CA GLY A 66 15.11 5.68 -16.01
C GLY A 66 16.48 5.56 -16.69
N ASP A 67 16.53 5.92 -17.97
CA ASP A 67 17.77 6.01 -18.73
C ASP A 67 18.77 7.00 -18.09
N SER A 68 20.07 6.74 -18.23
CA SER A 68 21.14 7.63 -17.74
C SER A 68 20.92 9.08 -18.22
N VAL A 69 20.91 10.03 -17.29
CA VAL A 69 20.77 11.47 -17.56
C VAL A 69 22.13 12.16 -17.40
N ASP A 70 22.42 13.14 -18.26
CA ASP A 70 23.59 14.03 -18.18
C ASP A 70 23.13 15.49 -18.21
N GLY A 71 22.92 16.02 -17.01
CA GLY A 71 22.17 17.24 -16.73
C GLY A 71 20.84 16.90 -16.06
N TRP A 72 20.63 17.42 -14.85
CA TRP A 72 19.39 17.24 -14.11
C TRP A 72 18.89 18.55 -13.53
N THR A 73 17.57 18.71 -13.59
CA THR A 73 16.79 19.76 -12.98
C THR A 73 15.70 19.10 -12.14
N LEU A 74 15.69 19.34 -10.83
CA LEU A 74 14.65 18.88 -9.93
C LEU A 74 13.73 20.04 -9.56
N GLU A 75 12.42 19.87 -9.74
CA GLU A 75 11.41 20.90 -9.44
C GLU A 75 10.40 20.38 -8.41
N TRP A 76 10.02 21.23 -7.44
CA TRP A 76 8.97 20.96 -6.46
C TRP A 76 8.31 22.25 -5.99
N GLU A 77 7.22 22.14 -5.23
CA GLU A 77 6.61 23.26 -4.52
C GLU A 77 6.66 23.05 -3.02
N PHE A 78 6.96 24.12 -2.28
CA PHE A 78 6.76 24.14 -0.84
C PHE A 78 5.29 24.28 -0.48
N SER A 79 4.83 23.49 0.48
CA SER A 79 3.44 23.46 0.94
C SER A 79 3.08 24.65 1.85
N ASP A 80 4.07 25.33 2.44
CA ASP A 80 3.89 26.45 3.37
C ASP A 80 4.71 27.71 2.97
N ASP A 81 5.28 28.40 3.96
CA ASP A 81 5.98 29.68 3.82
C ASP A 81 7.50 29.54 3.78
N GLN A 82 8.01 28.35 3.45
CA GLN A 82 9.44 28.07 3.40
C GLN A 82 10.15 28.95 2.37
N GLN A 83 11.35 29.42 2.69
CA GLN A 83 12.19 30.26 1.82
C GLN A 83 13.64 29.78 1.83
N VAL A 84 14.17 29.33 0.69
CA VAL A 84 15.57 28.91 0.53
C VAL A 84 16.50 30.11 0.75
N THR A 85 17.56 29.88 1.52
CA THR A 85 18.57 30.88 1.89
C THR A 85 19.99 30.54 1.45
N GLY A 86 20.24 29.28 1.09
CA GLY A 86 21.49 28.82 0.49
C GLY A 86 21.44 27.32 0.18
N ALA A 87 22.28 26.87 -0.74
CA ALA A 87 22.35 25.47 -1.16
C ALA A 87 23.81 25.05 -1.42
N TRP A 88 24.05 23.73 -1.45
CA TRP A 88 25.31 23.12 -1.85
C TRP A 88 25.05 21.89 -2.71
N SER A 89 26.03 21.54 -3.55
CA SER A 89 25.94 20.45 -4.54
C SER A 89 24.82 20.61 -5.60
N ALA A 90 24.12 21.75 -5.61
CA ALA A 90 23.14 22.17 -6.61
C ALA A 90 23.08 23.71 -6.65
N GLU A 91 22.64 24.27 -7.78
CA GLU A 91 22.17 25.66 -7.86
C GLU A 91 20.66 25.65 -7.64
N VAL A 92 20.17 26.33 -6.59
CA VAL A 92 18.75 26.31 -6.19
C VAL A 92 18.16 27.71 -6.29
N ASP A 93 17.11 27.84 -7.08
CA ASP A 93 16.32 29.06 -7.25
C ASP A 93 14.88 28.85 -6.77
N GLN A 94 14.26 29.88 -6.21
CA GLN A 94 12.89 29.85 -5.72
C GLN A 94 12.10 31.08 -6.18
N SER A 95 10.86 30.86 -6.62
CA SER A 95 9.89 31.91 -6.96
C SER A 95 8.52 31.59 -6.36
N GLY A 96 8.17 32.24 -5.25
CA GLY A 96 6.95 31.89 -4.51
C GLY A 96 7.15 30.57 -3.77
N SER A 97 6.21 29.63 -3.92
CA SER A 97 6.35 28.26 -3.41
C SER A 97 7.20 27.36 -4.31
N ALA A 98 7.30 27.67 -5.61
CA ALA A 98 8.03 26.85 -6.58
C ALA A 98 9.55 26.96 -6.41
N VAL A 99 10.22 25.81 -6.38
CA VAL A 99 11.67 25.66 -6.24
C VAL A 99 12.22 24.82 -7.40
N THR A 100 13.35 25.24 -7.93
CA THR A 100 14.10 24.56 -8.98
C THR A 100 15.54 24.35 -8.51
N ALA A 101 16.04 23.12 -8.55
CA ALA A 101 17.42 22.76 -8.27
C ALA A 101 18.09 22.20 -9.53
N GLU A 102 19.23 22.76 -9.93
CA GLU A 102 20.01 22.31 -11.08
C GLU A 102 21.37 21.74 -10.63
N ASN A 103 21.85 20.74 -11.38
CA ASN A 103 23.13 20.11 -11.12
C ASN A 103 24.32 21.09 -11.20
N VAL A 104 25.39 20.80 -10.45
CA VAL A 104 26.69 21.45 -10.65
C VAL A 104 27.59 20.61 -11.55
N SER A 105 28.72 21.18 -11.99
CA SER A 105 29.56 20.58 -13.03
C SER A 105 30.10 19.16 -12.75
N TYR A 106 30.15 18.71 -11.49
CA TYR A 106 30.71 17.39 -11.14
C TYR A 106 29.65 16.29 -10.92
N ASN A 107 28.37 16.64 -10.77
CA ASN A 107 27.28 15.69 -10.49
C ASN A 107 26.17 15.74 -11.54
N ALA A 108 26.48 16.20 -12.76
CA ALA A 108 25.52 16.28 -13.86
C ALA A 108 24.99 14.90 -14.29
N GLY A 109 25.86 13.89 -14.28
CA GLY A 109 25.51 12.54 -14.67
C GLY A 109 24.83 11.75 -13.54
N ILE A 110 23.65 11.19 -13.82
CA ILE A 110 23.02 10.17 -12.99
C ILE A 110 22.73 8.97 -13.89
N ASP A 111 23.51 7.90 -13.72
CA ASP A 111 23.25 6.65 -14.44
C ASP A 111 21.90 6.03 -14.03
N SER A 112 21.38 5.09 -14.82
CA SER A 112 20.21 4.31 -14.42
C SER A 112 20.52 3.51 -13.14
N GLY A 113 19.61 3.58 -12.16
CA GLY A 113 19.80 3.13 -10.77
C GLY A 113 20.81 3.95 -9.96
N GLY A 114 21.34 5.04 -10.52
CA GLY A 114 22.31 5.91 -9.87
C GLY A 114 21.64 6.95 -8.99
N THR A 115 22.34 7.38 -7.93
CA THR A 115 21.85 8.40 -7.00
C THR A 115 22.81 9.58 -6.91
N VAL A 116 22.26 10.79 -6.89
CA VAL A 116 22.99 12.02 -6.52
C VAL A 116 22.31 12.71 -5.36
N SER A 117 23.09 13.41 -4.54
CA SER A 117 22.56 14.12 -3.38
C SER A 117 22.97 15.58 -3.39
N PHE A 118 22.07 16.44 -2.94
CA PHE A 118 22.34 17.84 -2.64
C PHE A 118 21.62 18.27 -1.37
N GLY A 119 21.91 19.46 -0.88
CA GLY A 119 21.22 19.98 0.29
C GLY A 119 21.06 21.48 0.24
N PHE A 120 20.10 21.97 1.00
CA PHE A 120 19.83 23.40 1.13
C PHE A 120 19.38 23.79 2.52
N GLN A 121 19.56 25.07 2.84
CA GLN A 121 19.07 25.68 4.05
C GLN A 121 17.92 26.64 3.72
N ALA A 122 16.83 26.57 4.46
CA ALA A 122 15.68 27.43 4.30
C ALA A 122 15.16 27.99 5.64
N THR A 123 14.39 29.08 5.57
CA THR A 123 13.66 29.66 6.69
C THR A 123 12.18 29.35 6.61
N ARG A 124 11.49 29.34 7.74
CA ARG A 124 10.03 29.22 7.85
C ARG A 124 9.49 30.09 8.98
N SER A 125 8.23 30.50 8.92
CA SER A 125 7.57 31.20 10.03
C SER A 125 6.33 30.47 10.58
N GLY A 126 5.82 29.46 9.86
CA GLY A 126 4.75 28.58 10.27
C GLY A 126 5.13 27.10 10.31
N GLN A 127 4.24 26.27 9.74
CA GLN A 127 4.45 24.84 9.53
C GLN A 127 5.61 24.59 8.54
N ASN A 128 6.08 23.35 8.52
CA ASN A 128 7.13 22.91 7.61
C ASN A 128 6.71 21.64 6.87
N GLY A 129 5.59 21.72 6.15
CA GLY A 129 5.11 20.64 5.31
C GLY A 129 6.19 20.18 4.33
N LEU A 130 6.29 18.86 4.17
CA LEU A 130 7.16 18.25 3.18
C LEU A 130 6.57 18.48 1.78
N PRO A 131 7.40 18.63 0.73
CA PRO A 131 6.90 18.68 -0.64
C PRO A 131 6.15 17.39 -1.00
N GLU A 132 5.00 17.54 -1.66
CA GLU A 132 4.12 16.41 -2.02
C GLU A 132 4.53 15.74 -3.34
N ALA A 133 5.25 16.45 -4.20
CA ALA A 133 5.67 15.95 -5.51
C ALA A 133 6.98 16.58 -5.96
N PHE A 134 7.77 15.78 -6.68
CA PHE A 134 8.97 16.21 -7.37
C PHE A 134 8.88 15.88 -8.84
N SER A 135 9.58 16.64 -9.68
CA SER A 135 9.81 16.26 -11.07
C SER A 135 11.27 16.42 -11.45
N LEU A 136 11.83 15.39 -12.10
CA LEU A 136 13.18 15.38 -12.64
C LEU A 136 13.11 15.62 -14.15
N ASN A 137 13.73 16.70 -14.62
CA ASN A 137 13.74 17.10 -16.03
C ASN A 137 12.33 17.19 -16.66
N GLY A 138 11.34 17.58 -15.86
CA GLY A 138 9.94 17.69 -16.27
C GLY A 138 9.13 16.39 -16.21
N THR A 139 9.72 15.28 -15.76
CA THR A 139 8.99 14.03 -15.50
C THR A 139 8.77 13.86 -14.01
N VAL A 140 7.55 13.53 -13.60
CA VAL A 140 7.20 13.34 -12.18
C VAL A 140 8.02 12.17 -11.61
N CYS A 141 8.58 12.36 -10.41
CA CYS A 141 9.21 11.29 -9.66
C CYS A 141 8.13 10.53 -8.89
N ASP A 142 7.68 9.41 -9.46
CA ASP A 142 6.65 8.52 -8.92
C ASP A 142 7.19 7.11 -8.63
N GLY A 143 8.53 6.94 -8.64
CA GLY A 143 9.16 5.64 -8.38
C GLY A 143 9.07 4.64 -9.53
N SER A 144 8.51 5.00 -10.69
CA SER A 144 8.27 4.06 -11.79
C SER A 144 9.08 4.38 -13.06
N THR A 145 9.62 3.37 -13.76
CA THR A 145 10.21 3.56 -15.09
C THR A 145 9.16 3.37 -16.18
N GLY A 146 8.60 4.47 -16.68
CA GLY A 146 7.57 4.44 -17.73
C GLY A 146 8.07 3.81 -19.03
N GLY A 147 7.76 2.54 -19.27
CA GLY A 147 8.08 1.81 -20.48
C GLY A 147 6.89 1.03 -21.01
N ASP A 148 5.91 1.71 -21.61
CA ASP A 148 4.87 1.06 -22.40
C ASP A 148 4.92 1.53 -23.86
N ASP A 149 5.38 0.65 -24.74
CA ASP A 149 5.44 0.83 -26.20
C ASP A 149 4.32 0.01 -26.85
N GLY A 150 3.09 0.50 -26.74
CA GLY A 150 2.13 0.62 -27.85
C GLY A 150 1.27 -0.58 -28.31
N GLY A 151 -0.06 -0.36 -28.25
CA GLY A 151 -1.08 -0.87 -29.18
C GLY A 151 -2.16 -1.71 -28.46
N ASP A 152 -3.45 -1.38 -28.46
CA ASP A 152 -4.28 -0.72 -29.47
C ASP A 152 -5.46 0.03 -28.84
N ASP A 153 -5.94 1.05 -29.55
CA ASP A 153 -7.23 1.74 -29.36
C ASP A 153 -8.37 0.76 -29.06
N ASP A 154 -9.08 0.98 -27.95
CA ASP A 154 -10.52 1.19 -27.98
C ASP A 154 -10.92 1.93 -26.69
N GLY A 155 -11.47 3.13 -26.87
CA GLY A 155 -11.83 4.00 -25.76
C GLY A 155 -12.92 3.42 -24.88
N ASP A 156 -12.71 3.53 -23.58
CA ASP A 156 -13.78 3.67 -22.60
C ASP A 156 -13.32 4.69 -21.57
N ASP A 157 -14.18 5.68 -21.31
CA ASP A 157 -13.98 6.68 -20.26
C ASP A 157 -14.16 5.97 -18.91
N GLY A 158 -13.10 5.31 -18.45
CA GLY A 158 -12.97 4.72 -17.13
C GLY A 158 -12.15 5.62 -16.22
N ASP A 159 -12.83 6.20 -15.23
CA ASP A 159 -12.26 6.87 -14.07
C ASP A 159 -11.26 5.92 -13.39
N GLY A 160 -9.97 6.09 -13.66
CA GLY A 160 -8.89 5.31 -13.04
C GLY A 160 -8.74 5.75 -11.59
N GLY A 161 -9.24 4.91 -10.67
CA GLY A 161 -8.97 5.03 -9.24
C GLY A 161 -7.46 5.12 -9.04
N GLY A 162 -7.03 6.19 -8.37
CA GLY A 162 -5.63 6.43 -8.10
C GLY A 162 -5.10 5.36 -7.14
N SER A 163 -3.96 4.77 -7.50
CA SER A 163 -3.11 4.02 -6.58
C SER A 163 -2.78 4.93 -5.39
N GLN A 164 -3.31 4.60 -4.21
CA GLN A 164 -2.99 5.29 -2.97
C GLN A 164 -1.51 5.04 -2.63
N PRO A 165 -0.78 6.03 -2.07
CA PRO A 165 0.58 5.78 -1.62
C PRO A 165 0.61 4.62 -0.62
N PRO A 166 1.64 3.75 -0.65
CA PRO A 166 1.86 2.75 0.38
C PRO A 166 1.79 3.40 1.77
N GLY A 167 1.07 2.79 2.70
CA GLY A 167 1.19 3.12 4.12
C GLY A 167 0.14 4.05 4.75
N GLU A 168 -0.97 4.40 4.07
CA GLU A 168 -2.16 4.93 4.74
C GLU A 168 -3.05 3.79 5.28
N LEU A 169 -3.74 4.04 6.39
CA LEU A 169 -4.62 3.04 7.02
C LEU A 169 -5.94 2.94 6.24
N GLU A 170 -6.21 1.76 5.71
CA GLU A 170 -7.51 1.35 5.16
C GLU A 170 -8.10 0.19 5.97
N GLY A 171 -9.35 -0.20 5.65
CA GLY A 171 -9.94 -1.40 6.23
C GLY A 171 -10.59 -1.20 7.60
N TRP A 172 -10.87 -2.31 8.27
CA TRP A 172 -11.66 -2.37 9.50
C TRP A 172 -11.08 -1.58 10.68
N ALA A 173 -9.78 -1.29 10.70
CA ALA A 173 -9.18 -0.48 11.76
C ALA A 173 -9.48 1.03 11.61
N THR A 174 -10.02 1.48 10.47
CA THR A 174 -10.56 2.84 10.29
C THR A 174 -11.89 3.05 11.01
N GLU A 175 -12.63 1.97 11.24
CA GLU A 175 -13.94 1.97 11.87
C GLU A 175 -13.83 2.09 13.41
N ASN A 176 -14.98 2.14 14.10
CA ASN A 176 -15.03 2.22 15.57
C ASN A 176 -14.27 3.41 16.21
N GLY A 177 -14.05 4.49 15.43
CA GLY A 177 -13.32 5.66 15.89
C GLY A 177 -11.87 5.73 15.39
N GLY A 178 -11.41 4.72 14.65
CA GLY A 178 -10.11 4.68 13.99
C GLY A 178 -8.97 4.17 14.88
N THR A 179 -7.80 4.00 14.26
CA THR A 179 -6.57 3.58 14.90
C THR A 179 -5.47 4.61 14.64
N THR A 180 -4.93 5.17 15.72
CA THR A 180 -3.85 6.17 15.69
C THR A 180 -2.63 5.75 16.52
N GLY A 181 -2.75 4.67 17.29
CA GLY A 181 -1.71 4.20 18.19
C GLY A 181 -1.32 5.28 19.21
N GLY A 182 -0.02 5.49 19.36
CA GLY A 182 0.57 6.48 20.25
C GLY A 182 0.78 7.86 19.65
N ALA A 183 0.06 8.24 18.58
CA ALA A 183 0.27 9.51 17.87
C ALA A 183 0.03 10.76 18.75
N ASP A 184 -0.84 10.68 19.75
CA ASP A 184 -1.10 11.76 20.72
C ASP A 184 -0.03 11.83 21.84
N GLY A 185 0.95 10.95 21.79
CA GLY A 185 1.95 10.71 22.83
C GLY A 185 3.33 11.28 22.55
N ASP A 186 4.23 11.05 23.51
CA ASP A 186 5.66 11.24 23.28
C ASP A 186 6.22 10.12 22.40
N THR A 187 7.37 10.38 21.76
CA THR A 187 8.17 9.34 21.12
C THR A 187 9.38 9.01 21.97
N VAL A 188 9.62 7.71 22.20
CA VAL A 188 10.83 7.18 22.85
C VAL A 188 11.55 6.23 21.91
N THR A 189 12.87 6.16 22.02
CA THR A 189 13.68 5.19 21.26
C THR A 189 14.25 4.16 22.22
N VAL A 190 14.11 2.88 21.87
CA VAL A 190 14.58 1.74 22.66
C VAL A 190 15.52 0.88 21.83
N ALA A 191 16.56 0.32 22.47
CA ALA A 191 17.53 -0.54 21.79
C ALA A 191 17.80 -1.84 22.58
N THR A 192 17.03 -2.08 23.63
CA THR A 192 17.18 -3.27 24.49
C THR A 192 15.81 -3.83 24.87
N ALA A 193 15.77 -5.13 25.18
CA ALA A 193 14.55 -5.80 25.61
C ALA A 193 13.92 -5.16 26.85
N ASP A 194 14.74 -4.86 27.88
CA ASP A 194 14.25 -4.23 29.11
C ASP A 194 13.59 -2.87 28.84
N GLU A 195 14.16 -2.06 27.95
CA GLU A 195 13.59 -0.76 27.56
C GLU A 195 12.28 -0.95 26.76
N LEU A 196 12.26 -1.87 25.78
CA LEU A 196 11.07 -2.14 24.99
C LEU A 196 9.90 -2.60 25.88
N VAL A 197 10.14 -3.60 26.72
CA VAL A 197 9.16 -4.14 27.67
C VAL A 197 8.62 -3.05 28.60
N GLU A 198 9.50 -2.20 29.14
CA GLU A 198 9.09 -1.10 30.01
C GLU A 198 8.21 -0.08 29.27
N GLN A 199 8.58 0.31 28.04
CA GLN A 199 7.88 1.37 27.32
C GLN A 199 6.55 0.92 26.74
N MET A 200 6.44 -0.29 26.19
CA MET A 200 5.21 -0.76 25.56
C MET A 200 4.09 -1.13 26.54
N GLN A 201 4.39 -1.17 27.85
CA GLN A 201 3.39 -1.39 28.91
C GLN A 201 2.92 -0.09 29.57
N ARG A 202 3.26 1.07 29.00
CA ARG A 202 2.85 2.36 29.53
C ARG A 202 1.38 2.65 29.21
N THR A 203 0.73 3.37 30.11
CA THR A 203 -0.71 3.70 29.99
C THR A 203 -0.98 5.05 29.33
N GLU A 204 0.06 5.87 29.16
CA GLU A 204 -0.08 7.10 28.37
C GLU A 204 0.19 6.78 26.90
N PRO A 205 -0.48 7.47 25.95
CA PRO A 205 -0.19 7.32 24.54
C PRO A 205 1.31 7.47 24.27
N LEU A 206 1.87 6.55 23.49
CA LEU A 206 3.32 6.48 23.28
C LEU A 206 3.71 5.85 21.94
N THR A 207 4.62 6.51 21.22
CA THR A 207 5.35 5.89 20.11
C THR A 207 6.69 5.35 20.60
N VAL A 208 6.86 4.04 20.53
CA VAL A 208 8.10 3.33 20.84
C VAL A 208 8.83 3.02 19.54
N ARG A 209 9.87 3.79 19.25
CA ARG A 209 10.76 3.55 18.12
C ARG A 209 11.81 2.51 18.48
N ILE A 210 11.81 1.37 17.79
CA ILE A 210 12.77 0.27 18.01
C ILE A 210 14.00 0.51 17.13
N ASP A 211 15.18 0.62 17.75
CA ASP A 211 16.44 0.88 17.06
C ASP A 211 17.40 -0.31 17.22
N GLY A 212 17.39 -1.19 16.22
CA GLY A 212 18.22 -2.40 16.15
C GLY A 212 17.45 -3.69 16.46
N SER A 213 18.22 -4.75 16.73
CA SER A 213 17.70 -6.11 16.97
C SER A 213 17.52 -6.36 18.47
N ILE A 214 16.29 -6.70 18.87
CA ILE A 214 15.89 -6.95 20.25
C ILE A 214 15.36 -8.38 20.37
N THR A 215 15.96 -9.17 21.25
CA THR A 215 15.46 -10.52 21.56
C THR A 215 14.53 -10.47 22.76
N LEU A 216 13.27 -10.84 22.56
CA LEU A 216 12.27 -11.08 23.59
C LEU A 216 12.27 -12.54 24.04
N SER A 217 11.47 -12.86 25.04
CA SER A 217 11.25 -14.24 25.50
C SER A 217 9.79 -14.42 25.89
N GLY A 218 9.11 -15.41 25.30
CA GLY A 218 7.68 -15.58 25.44
C GLY A 218 6.87 -14.41 24.87
N MET A 219 5.57 -14.43 25.17
CA MET A 219 4.63 -13.38 24.79
C MET A 219 4.71 -12.20 25.76
N THR A 220 4.82 -10.99 25.22
CA THR A 220 5.03 -9.78 26.02
C THR A 220 3.96 -8.74 25.74
N ASP A 221 3.26 -8.31 26.80
CA ASP A 221 2.11 -7.40 26.73
C ASP A 221 2.44 -6.06 26.10
N VAL A 222 1.55 -5.60 25.21
CA VAL A 222 1.50 -4.25 24.64
C VAL A 222 0.22 -3.56 25.10
N ALA A 223 0.36 -2.40 25.74
CA ALA A 223 -0.76 -1.63 26.25
C ALA A 223 -1.46 -0.83 25.14
N SER A 224 -2.68 -0.37 25.45
CA SER A 224 -3.44 0.54 24.59
C SER A 224 -2.69 1.82 24.24
N ASP A 225 -3.14 2.50 23.17
CA ASP A 225 -2.62 3.79 22.72
C ASP A 225 -1.12 3.76 22.42
N THR A 226 -0.64 2.63 21.89
CA THR A 226 0.79 2.39 21.64
C THR A 226 1.07 2.25 20.15
N THR A 227 2.12 2.91 19.67
CA THR A 227 2.72 2.64 18.36
C THR A 227 4.09 1.99 18.57
N LEU A 228 4.29 0.76 18.10
CA LEU A 228 5.59 0.16 17.93
C LEU A 228 6.06 0.41 16.50
N LEU A 229 7.16 1.13 16.34
CA LEU A 229 7.68 1.54 15.03
C LEU A 229 9.14 1.14 14.90
N GLY A 230 9.46 0.25 13.97
CA GLY A 230 10.84 -0.09 13.67
C GLY A 230 11.58 1.06 12.98
N ALA A 231 12.81 1.34 13.41
CA ALA A 231 13.79 2.06 12.60
C ALA A 231 14.32 1.15 11.47
N PRO A 232 15.04 1.67 10.46
CA PRO A 232 15.65 0.83 9.44
C PRO A 232 16.49 -0.30 10.04
N GLY A 233 16.14 -1.55 9.70
CA GLY A 233 16.80 -2.74 10.22
C GLY A 233 16.39 -3.15 11.65
N ALA A 234 15.29 -2.61 12.17
CA ALA A 234 14.72 -3.05 13.44
C ALA A 234 14.21 -4.49 13.35
N GLU A 235 14.50 -5.27 14.39
CA GLU A 235 14.17 -6.69 14.45
C GLU A 235 13.72 -7.07 15.85
N ILE A 236 12.68 -7.90 15.96
CA ILE A 236 12.27 -8.58 17.18
C ILE A 236 12.47 -10.08 16.99
N THR A 237 13.20 -10.72 17.90
CA THR A 237 13.44 -12.17 17.85
C THR A 237 13.11 -12.91 19.13
N GLY A 238 12.97 -14.24 19.06
CA GLY A 238 12.96 -15.14 20.23
C GLY A 238 11.64 -15.20 21.01
N GLY A 239 10.76 -14.22 20.85
CA GLY A 239 9.43 -14.15 21.47
C GLY A 239 8.53 -13.19 20.69
N GLY A 240 7.33 -12.95 21.21
CA GLY A 240 6.27 -12.22 20.51
C GLY A 240 5.61 -11.13 21.33
N LEU A 241 4.68 -10.44 20.67
CA LEU A 241 3.86 -9.38 21.24
C LEU A 241 2.48 -9.92 21.60
N ASP A 242 2.00 -9.60 22.81
CA ASP A 242 0.65 -9.93 23.27
C ASP A 242 -0.19 -8.65 23.39
N ILE A 243 -1.19 -8.50 22.54
CA ILE A 243 -2.16 -7.41 22.57
C ILE A 243 -3.44 -8.00 23.19
N ASP A 244 -3.55 -7.87 24.50
CA ASP A 244 -4.57 -8.52 25.35
C ASP A 244 -5.41 -7.45 26.08
N ASP A 245 -6.73 -7.45 25.86
CA ASP A 245 -7.68 -6.42 26.36
C ASP A 245 -7.20 -4.98 26.08
N ALA A 246 -6.54 -4.79 24.93
CA ALA A 246 -5.91 -3.54 24.54
C ALA A 246 -6.62 -2.91 23.33
N HIS A 247 -6.44 -1.61 23.14
CA HIS A 247 -7.08 -0.90 22.04
C HIS A 247 -6.20 0.19 21.47
N ASN A 248 -6.44 0.55 20.21
CA ASN A 248 -5.70 1.62 19.54
C ASN A 248 -4.19 1.34 19.53
N VAL A 249 -3.79 0.25 18.87
CA VAL A 249 -2.39 -0.20 18.78
C VAL A 249 -1.92 -0.23 17.34
N VAL A 250 -0.72 0.26 17.08
CA VAL A 250 -0.07 0.23 15.76
C VAL A 250 1.25 -0.51 15.87
N VAL A 251 1.51 -1.49 15.00
CA VAL A 251 2.78 -2.23 14.91
C VAL A 251 3.29 -2.14 13.49
N ARG A 252 4.39 -1.40 13.27
CA ARG A 252 4.88 -1.10 11.92
C ARG A 252 6.38 -1.24 11.74
N ASN A 253 6.78 -1.68 10.56
CA ASN A 253 8.17 -1.63 10.07
C ASN A 253 9.17 -2.47 10.88
N ILE A 254 8.74 -3.63 11.38
CA ILE A 254 9.57 -4.51 12.20
C ILE A 254 9.75 -5.87 11.50
N ALA A 255 10.99 -6.36 11.46
CA ALA A 255 11.25 -7.75 11.11
C ALA A 255 11.09 -8.65 12.34
N PHE A 256 10.17 -9.61 12.29
CA PHE A 256 9.98 -10.64 13.31
C PHE A 256 10.63 -11.94 12.87
N ALA A 257 11.43 -12.56 13.74
CA ALA A 257 12.08 -13.84 13.46
C ALA A 257 12.17 -14.75 14.68
N ASP A 258 12.12 -16.06 14.47
CA ASP A 258 12.44 -17.09 15.48
C ASP A 258 11.65 -16.95 16.81
N TRP A 259 10.36 -16.57 16.77
CA TRP A 259 9.52 -16.48 17.97
C TRP A 259 9.13 -17.87 18.51
N ASP A 260 8.90 -17.96 19.83
CA ASP A 260 8.69 -19.21 20.55
C ASP A 260 7.20 -19.64 20.72
N ASP A 261 6.26 -18.78 20.33
CA ASP A 261 4.81 -19.04 20.28
C ASP A 261 4.18 -18.36 19.04
N ASP A 262 3.60 -17.16 19.18
CA ASP A 262 3.14 -16.31 18.07
C ASP A 262 4.07 -15.09 17.90
N ALA A 263 4.23 -14.51 16.69
CA ALA A 263 4.98 -13.25 16.55
C ALA A 263 4.15 -12.08 17.11
N ILE A 264 2.87 -12.02 16.74
CA ILE A 264 1.89 -11.08 17.25
C ILE A 264 0.60 -11.84 17.56
N ASN A 265 0.15 -11.74 18.81
CA ASN A 265 -1.13 -12.28 19.28
C ASN A 265 -2.08 -11.14 19.66
N LEU A 266 -3.33 -11.20 19.19
CA LEU A 266 -4.43 -10.33 19.62
C LEU A 266 -5.49 -11.17 20.31
N GLN A 267 -5.86 -10.79 21.54
CA GLN A 267 -6.85 -11.54 22.31
C GLN A 267 -7.70 -10.69 23.26
N ASP A 268 -8.71 -11.36 23.80
CA ASP A 268 -9.59 -10.96 24.89
C ASP A 268 -10.25 -9.58 24.67
N GLY A 269 -10.81 -9.39 23.49
CA GLY A 269 -11.59 -8.20 23.13
C GLY A 269 -10.74 -7.02 22.67
N SER A 270 -9.51 -7.26 22.23
CA SER A 270 -8.65 -6.19 21.73
C SER A 270 -9.21 -5.54 20.47
N THR A 271 -9.16 -4.21 20.36
CA THR A 271 -9.83 -3.48 19.27
C THR A 271 -8.99 -2.39 18.60
N ASN A 272 -9.29 -2.06 17.35
CA ASN A 272 -8.65 -0.96 16.63
C ASN A 272 -7.13 -1.13 16.57
N VAL A 273 -6.69 -2.21 15.94
CA VAL A 273 -5.27 -2.56 15.80
C VAL A 273 -4.86 -2.54 14.33
N TRP A 274 -3.68 -1.97 14.05
CA TRP A 274 -3.09 -1.93 12.72
C TRP A 274 -1.70 -2.55 12.72
N ILE A 275 -1.54 -3.63 11.95
CA ILE A 275 -0.28 -4.39 11.80
C ILE A 275 0.18 -4.21 10.37
N ASP A 276 1.23 -3.42 10.15
CA ASP A 276 1.56 -2.93 8.82
C ASP A 276 3.05 -2.87 8.47
N HIS A 277 3.43 -3.26 7.25
CA HIS A 277 4.83 -3.24 6.78
C HIS A 277 5.80 -4.03 7.68
N ASN A 278 5.37 -5.15 8.23
CA ASN A 278 6.23 -6.05 9.01
C ASN A 278 6.66 -7.25 8.16
N SER A 279 7.71 -7.94 8.58
CA SER A 279 8.06 -9.25 8.02
C SER A 279 8.06 -10.34 9.08
N PHE A 280 7.74 -11.57 8.69
CA PHE A 280 7.60 -12.70 9.60
C PHE A 280 8.27 -13.94 9.03
N THR A 281 9.22 -14.53 9.78
CA THR A 281 9.92 -15.74 9.35
C THR A 281 10.36 -16.65 10.51
N GLY A 282 10.42 -17.96 10.28
CA GLY A 282 11.15 -18.89 11.16
C GLY A 282 10.56 -19.19 12.55
N GLY A 283 9.36 -18.70 12.88
CA GLY A 283 8.75 -18.94 14.19
C GLY A 283 8.04 -20.30 14.38
N ASP A 284 7.61 -20.59 15.61
CA ASP A 284 7.01 -21.88 16.03
C ASP A 284 5.49 -22.01 15.76
N ASP A 285 4.67 -21.01 16.12
CA ASP A 285 3.22 -20.96 15.83
C ASP A 285 2.83 -19.90 14.80
N GLY A 286 1.90 -19.00 15.10
CA GLY A 286 1.34 -18.05 14.13
C GLY A 286 2.26 -16.86 13.89
N ALA A 287 2.30 -16.32 12.67
CA ALA A 287 2.85 -14.98 12.46
C ALA A 287 1.92 -13.92 13.09
N VAL A 288 0.63 -13.95 12.75
CA VAL A 288 -0.38 -13.05 13.35
C VAL A 288 -1.63 -13.83 13.71
N ASP A 289 -1.86 -14.03 15.00
CA ASP A 289 -3.03 -14.75 15.51
C ASP A 289 -4.01 -13.78 16.17
N ILE A 290 -5.23 -13.69 15.64
CA ILE A 290 -6.30 -12.80 16.12
C ILE A 290 -7.46 -13.66 16.62
N LYS A 291 -7.76 -13.56 17.91
CA LYS A 291 -8.69 -14.47 18.59
C LYS A 291 -9.47 -13.76 19.69
N ARG A 292 -10.42 -14.49 20.28
CA ARG A 292 -11.10 -14.12 21.52
C ARG A 292 -11.74 -12.73 21.45
N GLU A 293 -12.72 -12.60 20.57
CA GLU A 293 -13.57 -11.40 20.45
C GLU A 293 -12.82 -10.12 20.06
N SER A 294 -11.55 -10.23 19.66
CA SER A 294 -10.80 -9.11 19.07
C SER A 294 -11.50 -8.60 17.81
N ASP A 295 -11.38 -7.31 17.51
CA ASP A 295 -12.25 -6.69 16.51
C ASP A 295 -11.66 -5.42 15.90
N PHE A 296 -12.15 -5.00 14.73
CA PHE A 296 -11.69 -3.79 14.04
C PHE A 296 -10.16 -3.79 13.81
N VAL A 297 -9.66 -4.81 13.12
CA VAL A 297 -8.23 -4.99 12.87
C VAL A 297 -7.91 -4.86 11.39
N THR A 298 -6.76 -4.28 11.07
CA THR A 298 -6.20 -4.29 9.71
C THR A 298 -4.79 -4.84 9.74
N VAL A 299 -4.54 -5.82 8.87
CA VAL A 299 -3.24 -6.45 8.64
C VAL A 299 -2.86 -6.16 7.20
N SER A 300 -1.89 -5.26 7.00
CA SER A 300 -1.58 -4.72 5.67
C SER A 300 -0.11 -4.71 5.32
N TRP A 301 0.23 -4.89 4.05
CA TRP A 301 1.61 -4.72 3.56
C TRP A 301 2.66 -5.56 4.31
N ASN A 302 2.28 -6.69 4.91
CA ASN A 302 3.24 -7.55 5.61
C ASN A 302 3.79 -8.63 4.69
N HIS A 303 5.02 -9.09 4.95
CA HIS A 303 5.64 -10.18 4.20
C HIS A 303 5.90 -11.39 5.10
N VAL A 304 5.24 -12.51 4.80
CA VAL A 304 5.43 -13.80 5.49
C VAL A 304 6.19 -14.74 4.57
N TYR A 305 7.34 -15.25 5.02
CA TYR A 305 8.18 -16.15 4.23
C TYR A 305 8.97 -17.12 5.12
N ASP A 306 9.39 -18.26 4.56
CA ASP A 306 10.10 -19.33 5.29
C ASP A 306 9.39 -19.68 6.62
N HIS A 307 8.06 -19.85 6.57
CA HIS A 307 7.20 -20.07 7.73
C HIS A 307 6.00 -20.96 7.39
N ASP A 308 5.43 -21.68 8.36
CA ASP A 308 4.32 -22.64 8.14
C ASP A 308 2.95 -21.97 8.33
N LYS A 309 2.68 -21.42 9.52
CA LYS A 309 1.34 -21.00 9.94
C LYS A 309 1.21 -19.47 9.95
N SER A 310 0.67 -18.90 8.89
CA SER A 310 0.68 -17.44 8.72
C SER A 310 -0.26 -16.69 9.68
N MET A 311 -1.57 -16.68 9.41
CA MET A 311 -2.53 -15.80 10.08
C MET A 311 -3.82 -16.51 10.49
N LEU A 312 -3.99 -16.76 11.79
CA LEU A 312 -5.23 -17.32 12.33
C LEU A 312 -6.23 -16.22 12.67
N LEU A 313 -7.49 -16.41 12.30
CA LEU A 313 -8.62 -15.60 12.76
C LEU A 313 -9.67 -16.48 13.43
N GLY A 314 -9.70 -16.47 14.76
CA GLY A 314 -10.54 -17.35 15.57
C GLY A 314 -9.88 -18.71 15.85
N HIS A 315 -9.64 -19.00 17.13
CA HIS A 315 -8.73 -20.07 17.56
C HIS A 315 -9.36 -21.46 17.71
N SER A 316 -10.70 -21.54 17.83
CA SER A 316 -11.37 -22.79 18.22
C SER A 316 -12.80 -22.84 17.71
N ASP A 317 -13.21 -23.97 17.16
CA ASP A 317 -14.60 -24.25 16.75
C ASP A 317 -15.59 -24.18 17.93
N ASP A 318 -15.10 -24.33 19.17
CA ASP A 318 -15.93 -24.26 20.38
C ASP A 318 -16.02 -22.85 20.98
N HIS A 319 -15.23 -21.87 20.49
CA HIS A 319 -15.23 -20.51 21.02
C HIS A 319 -16.26 -19.63 20.31
N THR A 320 -17.53 -20.00 20.44
CA THR A 320 -18.65 -19.31 19.77
C THR A 320 -18.89 -17.87 20.24
N ALA A 321 -18.11 -17.38 21.21
CA ALA A 321 -18.18 -15.99 21.64
C ALA A 321 -17.56 -15.03 20.61
N ASP A 322 -16.77 -15.55 19.66
CA ASP A 322 -16.28 -14.81 18.49
C ASP A 322 -17.41 -14.38 17.51
N ASP A 323 -18.62 -14.95 17.63
CA ASP A 323 -19.78 -14.58 16.80
C ASP A 323 -20.16 -13.10 17.01
N GLY A 324 -20.18 -12.33 15.92
CA GLY A 324 -20.39 -10.88 15.94
C GLY A 324 -19.15 -10.03 16.20
N HIS A 325 -17.97 -10.66 16.28
CA HIS A 325 -16.65 -10.03 16.40
C HIS A 325 -15.75 -10.42 15.21
N LEU A 326 -14.43 -10.30 15.37
CA LEU A 326 -13.42 -10.72 14.39
C LEU A 326 -13.55 -10.01 13.03
N ARG A 327 -13.92 -8.72 13.01
CA ARG A 327 -13.93 -7.92 11.79
C ARG A 327 -12.51 -7.47 11.47
N VAL A 328 -11.91 -8.16 10.49
CA VAL A 328 -10.50 -7.98 10.12
C VAL A 328 -10.38 -7.78 8.62
N SER A 329 -9.49 -6.86 8.23
CA SER A 329 -9.09 -6.66 6.84
C SER A 329 -7.66 -7.14 6.63
N TYR A 330 -7.42 -7.91 5.57
CA TYR A 330 -6.11 -8.35 5.15
C TYR A 330 -5.87 -7.81 3.74
N HIS A 331 -4.91 -6.90 3.58
CA HIS A 331 -4.62 -6.37 2.25
C HIS A 331 -3.16 -6.11 1.96
N HIS A 332 -2.78 -6.28 0.69
CA HIS A 332 -1.42 -6.02 0.23
C HIS A 332 -0.34 -6.82 0.97
N ASN A 333 -0.72 -7.93 1.63
CA ASN A 333 0.25 -8.82 2.25
C ASN A 333 0.86 -9.74 1.20
N PHE A 334 2.12 -10.07 1.39
CA PHE A 334 2.85 -11.06 0.62
C PHE A 334 2.97 -12.36 1.41
N PHE A 335 2.33 -13.42 0.93
CA PHE A 335 2.47 -14.78 1.45
C PHE A 335 3.37 -15.58 0.53
N ASP A 336 4.65 -15.67 0.87
CA ASP A 336 5.72 -16.20 0.02
C ASP A 336 6.18 -17.58 0.48
N GLY A 337 5.49 -18.62 0.00
CA GLY A 337 5.87 -20.02 0.20
C GLY A 337 5.49 -20.61 1.57
N SER A 338 4.60 -19.95 2.32
CA SER A 338 4.07 -20.48 3.58
C SER A 338 2.96 -21.52 3.38
N ASP A 339 2.80 -22.43 4.34
CA ASP A 339 1.96 -23.63 4.15
C ASP A 339 0.46 -23.35 4.36
N THR A 340 0.08 -22.68 5.46
CA THR A 340 -1.32 -22.58 5.90
C THR A 340 -1.71 -21.21 6.50
N ARG A 341 -3.04 -21.00 6.63
CA ARG A 341 -3.69 -19.88 7.34
C ARG A 341 -3.47 -18.51 6.66
N HIS A 342 -3.95 -18.26 5.45
CA HIS A 342 -3.72 -16.97 4.76
C HIS A 342 -4.97 -16.11 4.42
N PRO A 343 -5.86 -15.77 5.36
CA PRO A 343 -6.01 -16.27 6.73
C PRO A 343 -6.84 -17.58 6.77
N ARG A 344 -6.83 -18.24 7.94
CA ARG A 344 -7.89 -19.21 8.29
C ARG A 344 -8.90 -18.56 9.22
N VAL A 345 -10.14 -18.42 8.77
CA VAL A 345 -11.18 -17.65 9.43
C VAL A 345 -12.25 -18.54 10.06
N ARG A 346 -12.62 -18.24 11.31
CA ARG A 346 -13.79 -18.76 12.02
C ARG A 346 -14.70 -17.60 12.45
N PHE A 347 -16.02 -17.80 12.37
CA PHE A 347 -17.10 -16.93 12.88
C PHE A 347 -17.19 -15.47 12.36
N GLY A 348 -16.08 -14.82 12.02
CA GLY A 348 -16.06 -13.40 11.66
C GLY A 348 -16.91 -13.07 10.43
N GLU A 349 -17.60 -11.93 10.48
CA GLU A 349 -18.38 -11.40 9.35
C GLU A 349 -18.48 -9.87 9.39
N THR A 350 -18.17 -9.13 8.34
CA THR A 350 -17.48 -9.55 7.09
C THR A 350 -15.97 -9.47 7.29
N VAL A 351 -15.23 -10.54 7.00
CA VAL A 351 -13.77 -10.51 6.86
C VAL A 351 -13.43 -10.17 5.42
N HIS A 352 -12.56 -9.18 5.22
CA HIS A 352 -12.22 -8.68 3.89
C HIS A 352 -10.76 -9.00 3.57
N VAL A 353 -10.54 -9.75 2.50
CA VAL A 353 -9.21 -10.19 2.06
C VAL A 353 -9.01 -9.72 0.63
N TYR A 354 -8.22 -8.67 0.44
CA TYR A 354 -8.07 -8.06 -0.89
C TYR A 354 -6.66 -7.62 -1.26
N ASN A 355 -6.33 -7.64 -2.55
CA ASN A 355 -5.02 -7.22 -3.07
C ASN A 355 -3.80 -7.90 -2.40
N ASN A 356 -3.93 -9.10 -1.85
CA ASN A 356 -2.80 -9.86 -1.34
C ASN A 356 -2.15 -10.68 -2.46
N TYR A 357 -0.84 -10.92 -2.34
CA TYR A 357 -0.10 -11.80 -3.23
C TYR A 357 0.20 -13.12 -2.52
N TYR A 358 -0.29 -14.21 -3.11
CA TYR A 358 -0.07 -15.59 -2.66
C TYR A 358 0.84 -16.28 -3.66
N ARG A 359 2.02 -16.72 -3.23
CA ARG A 359 2.99 -17.41 -4.09
C ARG A 359 3.43 -18.71 -3.45
N ASP A 360 3.37 -19.81 -4.20
CA ASP A 360 3.92 -21.11 -3.80
C ASP A 360 3.37 -21.64 -2.45
N ASN A 361 2.16 -21.23 -2.05
CA ASN A 361 1.56 -21.66 -0.78
C ASN A 361 1.09 -23.12 -0.84
N ALA A 362 1.47 -23.92 0.15
CA ALA A 362 1.46 -25.38 0.01
C ALA A 362 0.09 -26.06 0.21
N GLU A 363 -0.73 -25.62 1.17
CA GLU A 363 -2.02 -26.28 1.46
C GLU A 363 -3.21 -25.49 0.91
N TYR A 364 -3.34 -24.22 1.30
CA TYR A 364 -4.38 -23.31 0.83
C TYR A 364 -4.00 -21.83 1.00
N GLY A 365 -4.63 -20.96 0.20
CA GLY A 365 -4.62 -19.51 0.40
C GLY A 365 -5.56 -19.11 1.54
N VAL A 366 -6.81 -18.80 1.23
CA VAL A 366 -7.82 -18.33 2.21
C VAL A 366 -8.76 -19.46 2.60
N ALA A 367 -8.95 -19.71 3.91
CA ALA A 367 -9.94 -20.67 4.38
C ALA A 367 -11.08 -20.00 5.18
N SER A 368 -12.33 -20.31 4.82
CA SER A 368 -13.52 -19.85 5.55
C SER A 368 -14.21 -21.02 6.24
N THR A 369 -14.34 -20.95 7.56
CA THR A 369 -14.86 -22.03 8.41
C THR A 369 -15.87 -21.50 9.43
N MET A 370 -16.65 -22.40 10.04
CA MET A 370 -17.55 -22.09 11.16
C MET A 370 -18.50 -20.90 10.87
N ASP A 371 -19.15 -20.93 9.70
CA ASP A 371 -20.08 -19.90 9.19
C ASP A 371 -19.50 -18.48 9.05
N ALA A 372 -18.18 -18.32 9.10
CA ALA A 372 -17.50 -17.05 8.79
C ALA A 372 -17.90 -16.53 7.41
N GLY A 373 -18.04 -15.22 7.23
CA GLY A 373 -18.27 -14.58 5.94
C GLY A 373 -17.01 -13.89 5.44
N VAL A 374 -16.36 -14.45 4.41
CA VAL A 374 -15.09 -13.92 3.86
C VAL A 374 -15.26 -13.46 2.42
N LEU A 375 -14.99 -12.17 2.17
CA LEU A 375 -14.87 -11.63 0.81
C LEU A 375 -13.40 -11.69 0.39
N VAL A 376 -13.11 -12.46 -0.68
CA VAL A 376 -11.79 -12.60 -1.28
C VAL A 376 -11.78 -11.86 -2.61
N GLU A 377 -11.24 -10.64 -2.62
CA GLU A 377 -11.38 -9.69 -3.72
C GLU A 377 -10.03 -9.24 -4.32
N ASN A 378 -9.88 -9.25 -5.64
CA ASN A 378 -8.72 -8.70 -6.34
C ASN A 378 -7.34 -9.16 -5.83
N ASN A 379 -7.23 -10.39 -5.33
CA ASN A 379 -5.95 -11.00 -4.93
C ASN A 379 -5.28 -11.70 -6.12
N TYR A 380 -3.97 -11.94 -6.02
CA TYR A 380 -3.23 -12.73 -6.99
C TYR A 380 -2.73 -14.03 -6.36
N PHE A 381 -3.10 -15.16 -6.94
CA PHE A 381 -2.63 -16.49 -6.56
C PHE A 381 -1.71 -17.04 -7.65
N ASP A 382 -0.48 -17.36 -7.29
CA ASP A 382 0.58 -17.86 -8.17
C ASP A 382 1.09 -19.22 -7.65
N ASN A 383 0.88 -20.28 -8.44
CA ASN A 383 1.22 -21.65 -8.07
C ASN A 383 0.62 -22.08 -6.71
N VAL A 384 -0.67 -21.80 -6.50
CA VAL A 384 -1.43 -22.19 -5.33
C VAL A 384 -2.50 -23.21 -5.72
N ASP A 385 -2.31 -24.48 -5.32
CA ASP A 385 -3.22 -25.58 -5.68
C ASP A 385 -4.65 -25.37 -5.16
N THR A 386 -4.81 -24.71 -4.00
CA THR A 386 -6.11 -24.39 -3.38
C THR A 386 -6.18 -22.90 -3.02
N PRO A 387 -6.55 -22.01 -3.97
CA PRO A 387 -6.59 -20.57 -3.68
C PRO A 387 -7.53 -20.20 -2.53
N THR A 388 -8.70 -20.84 -2.49
CA THR A 388 -9.68 -20.68 -1.42
C THR A 388 -10.27 -22.02 -1.02
N GLU A 389 -10.52 -22.22 0.28
CA GLU A 389 -11.09 -23.43 0.86
C GLU A 389 -12.32 -23.09 1.73
N VAL A 390 -13.39 -23.88 1.60
CA VAL A 390 -14.58 -23.77 2.44
C VAL A 390 -14.63 -24.96 3.40
N GLY A 391 -14.52 -24.66 4.69
CA GLY A 391 -14.18 -25.66 5.71
C GLY A 391 -12.67 -25.84 5.82
N TYR A 392 -12.23 -26.63 6.80
CA TYR A 392 -10.85 -27.13 6.88
C TYR A 392 -10.75 -28.16 8.00
N GLY A 393 -10.18 -29.33 7.71
CA GLY A 393 -10.02 -30.39 8.70
C GLY A 393 -11.36 -30.89 9.27
N SER A 394 -11.63 -30.59 10.54
CA SER A 394 -12.90 -30.92 11.21
C SER A 394 -13.83 -29.73 11.40
N SER A 395 -13.39 -28.52 11.05
CA SER A 395 -14.19 -27.31 11.17
C SER A 395 -15.28 -27.33 10.08
N ASP A 396 -16.52 -27.03 10.48
CA ASP A 396 -17.64 -26.93 9.54
C ASP A 396 -17.39 -25.81 8.52
N ASP A 397 -18.10 -25.88 7.40
CA ASP A 397 -18.02 -24.91 6.31
C ASP A 397 -18.30 -23.47 6.77
N GLY A 398 -17.59 -22.52 6.19
CA GLY A 398 -17.92 -21.10 6.22
C GLY A 398 -18.69 -20.64 4.97
N ARG A 399 -18.69 -19.33 4.76
CA ARG A 399 -19.17 -18.63 3.57
C ARG A 399 -18.03 -17.84 2.96
N LEU A 400 -17.90 -17.90 1.65
CA LEU A 400 -16.83 -17.27 0.91
C LEU A 400 -17.34 -16.80 -0.45
N GLU A 401 -17.17 -15.51 -0.72
CA GLU A 401 -17.35 -14.92 -2.04
C GLU A 401 -15.98 -14.54 -2.62
N ALA A 402 -15.75 -14.88 -3.89
CA ALA A 402 -14.52 -14.56 -4.60
C ALA A 402 -14.86 -13.65 -5.79
N ALA A 403 -14.18 -12.50 -5.90
CA ALA A 403 -14.40 -11.51 -6.96
C ALA A 403 -13.06 -10.96 -7.46
N GLY A 404 -12.93 -10.77 -8.78
CA GLY A 404 -11.79 -10.06 -9.37
C GLY A 404 -10.38 -10.66 -9.18
N ASN A 405 -10.24 -11.81 -8.51
CA ASN A 405 -8.93 -12.44 -8.29
C ASN A 405 -8.30 -12.99 -9.58
N VAL A 406 -6.97 -13.06 -9.60
CA VAL A 406 -6.18 -13.76 -10.62
C VAL A 406 -5.67 -15.09 -10.04
N TYR A 407 -5.76 -16.15 -10.86
CA TYR A 407 -5.28 -17.49 -10.52
C TYR A 407 -4.28 -17.95 -11.60
N ASP A 408 -3.00 -17.64 -11.40
CA ASP A 408 -1.91 -18.06 -12.29
C ASP A 408 -1.29 -19.36 -11.80
N ASP A 409 -1.17 -20.34 -12.70
CA ASP A 409 -0.74 -21.72 -12.40
C ASP A 409 -1.38 -22.31 -11.11
N SER A 410 -2.61 -21.90 -10.81
CA SER A 410 -3.31 -22.19 -9.54
C SER A 410 -4.59 -23.01 -9.76
N GLY A 411 -5.13 -23.57 -8.67
CA GLY A 411 -6.37 -24.36 -8.69
C GLY A 411 -7.65 -23.55 -8.89
N GLU A 412 -8.78 -24.25 -8.96
CA GLU A 412 -10.10 -23.60 -8.97
C GLU A 412 -10.47 -23.16 -7.53
N PRO A 413 -10.93 -21.91 -7.32
CA PRO A 413 -11.33 -21.44 -5.99
C PRO A 413 -12.63 -22.12 -5.52
N GLU A 414 -12.69 -22.50 -4.25
CA GLU A 414 -13.95 -22.86 -3.59
C GLU A 414 -14.71 -21.61 -3.14
N THR A 415 -16.03 -21.62 -3.28
CA THR A 415 -16.93 -20.55 -2.84
C THR A 415 -18.20 -21.14 -2.26
N ALA A 416 -18.81 -20.47 -1.29
CA ALA A 416 -20.04 -20.94 -0.65
C ALA A 416 -20.85 -19.81 -0.03
N GLY A 417 -22.18 -19.90 -0.15
CA GLY A 417 -23.09 -18.97 0.52
C GLY A 417 -23.03 -17.55 -0.04
N SER A 418 -23.26 -16.58 0.84
CA SER A 418 -23.14 -15.15 0.53
C SER A 418 -22.50 -14.43 1.71
N VAL A 419 -21.81 -13.33 1.45
CA VAL A 419 -21.08 -12.54 2.45
C VAL A 419 -21.71 -11.14 2.53
N ALA A 420 -21.75 -10.54 3.72
CA ALA A 420 -22.26 -9.17 3.87
C ALA A 420 -21.31 -8.15 3.23
N ASP A 421 -21.87 -7.02 2.76
CA ASP A 421 -21.09 -5.96 2.13
C ASP A 421 -20.04 -5.36 3.09
N VAL A 422 -18.90 -4.95 2.54
CA VAL A 422 -17.86 -4.20 3.26
C VAL A 422 -18.35 -2.77 3.53
N PRO A 423 -18.32 -2.27 4.79
CA PRO A 423 -18.98 -1.01 5.14
C PRO A 423 -18.11 0.24 5.06
N TYR A 424 -16.79 0.09 4.89
CA TYR A 424 -15.83 1.19 4.81
C TYR A 424 -15.45 1.49 3.36
N ASP A 425 -14.91 2.69 3.13
CA ASP A 425 -14.36 3.08 1.84
C ASP A 425 -12.98 2.43 1.64
N TYR A 426 -12.71 1.95 0.43
CA TYR A 426 -11.42 1.41 -0.01
C TYR A 426 -11.33 1.52 -1.54
N SER A 427 -10.11 1.47 -2.09
CA SER A 427 -9.88 1.50 -3.53
C SER A 427 -8.97 0.33 -3.92
N PRO A 428 -9.51 -0.81 -4.35
CA PRO A 428 -8.68 -1.97 -4.65
C PRO A 428 -7.90 -1.75 -5.94
N ASP A 429 -6.63 -2.12 -5.94
CA ASP A 429 -5.79 -2.19 -7.13
C ASP A 429 -6.27 -3.32 -8.07
N ASP A 430 -5.85 -3.24 -9.34
CA ASP A 430 -6.08 -4.33 -10.29
C ASP A 430 -5.32 -5.57 -9.84
N ALA A 431 -6.02 -6.70 -9.80
CA ALA A 431 -5.44 -7.96 -9.35
C ALA A 431 -4.19 -8.36 -10.15
N GLY A 432 -4.12 -8.04 -11.44
CA GLY A 432 -2.99 -8.37 -12.31
C GLY A 432 -1.69 -7.63 -11.97
N ASP A 433 -1.78 -6.47 -11.33
CA ASP A 433 -0.63 -5.64 -10.95
C ASP A 433 -0.08 -5.99 -9.55
N ILE A 434 -0.86 -6.75 -8.77
CA ILE A 434 -0.54 -7.11 -7.38
C ILE A 434 0.84 -7.76 -7.18
N PRO A 435 1.34 -8.66 -8.04
CA PRO A 435 2.69 -9.19 -7.86
C PRO A 435 3.74 -8.08 -7.83
N GLY A 436 3.65 -7.07 -8.70
CA GLY A 436 4.58 -5.93 -8.69
C GLY A 436 4.39 -5.07 -7.45
N ILE A 437 3.15 -4.59 -7.24
CA ILE A 437 2.79 -3.70 -6.13
C ILE A 437 3.22 -4.28 -4.78
N VAL A 438 2.85 -5.54 -4.50
CA VAL A 438 3.09 -6.17 -3.20
C VAL A 438 4.54 -6.58 -3.02
N THR A 439 5.26 -7.02 -4.07
CA THR A 439 6.69 -7.34 -3.91
C THR A 439 7.56 -6.11 -3.67
N ASP A 440 7.16 -4.95 -4.20
CA ASP A 440 7.87 -3.69 -4.02
C ASP A 440 7.52 -3.03 -2.68
N GLY A 441 6.26 -3.14 -2.22
CA GLY A 441 5.78 -2.47 -1.00
C GLY A 441 5.82 -3.29 0.28
N ALA A 442 5.59 -4.61 0.24
CA ALA A 442 5.39 -5.36 1.48
C ALA A 442 6.67 -5.53 2.33
N GLY A 443 6.52 -5.41 3.64
CA GLY A 443 7.56 -5.63 4.64
C GLY A 443 8.31 -4.37 5.09
N PRO A 444 9.30 -4.53 5.98
CA PRO A 444 10.04 -3.41 6.54
C PRO A 444 10.91 -2.70 5.51
N GLY A 445 10.99 -1.38 5.62
CA GLY A 445 11.79 -0.51 4.76
C GLY A 445 10.98 0.29 3.74
N ASN A 446 9.67 0.03 3.65
CA ASN A 446 8.79 0.57 2.60
C ASN A 446 7.63 1.43 3.15
N LEU A 447 7.85 2.10 4.28
CA LEU A 447 6.83 2.94 4.95
C LEU A 447 6.49 4.24 4.24
#